data_AF-A0A7S1AC09-F1
#
_entry.id   AF-A0A7S1AC09-F1
#
_cell.length_a   1.000
_cell.length_b   1.000
_cell.length_c   1.000
_cell.angle_alpha   90.00
_cell.angle_beta   90.00
_cell.angle_gamma   90.00
#
_symmetry.space_group_name_H-M   'P 1'
#
loop_
_entity.id
_entity.type
_entity.pdbx_description
1 polymer ?
#
loop_
_entity_poly.entity_id
_entity_poly.type
_entity_poly.pdbx_seq_one_letter_code
_entity_poly.pdbx_strand_id
1 'polypeptide(L)'
;ESVRGACVEMCQSFHSDANTLAVRFKNELRRIYYSTPTSFLELIQTFKQLLGEKRKTISTLKSKYEVGLEKLTTTEQSVEGMKHDLIALQPKLVAKNKEVGEMMVVVNEESVKTEKVKEVVASDEAVASEAARKANEIKEDCEKDLSEAMPALNDALKALDTLSSKEISEIKAMKSPPGPVRIVLTAVCILRGFKPVRVKDESGKMVDDYWPSAGK
;
A
#
# COMPACT_ATOMS: atom_id res chain seq x y z
N GLU A 1 -51.39 -42.09 -40.11
CA GLU A 1 -51.99 -42.76 -41.29
C GLU A 1 -52.81 -41.85 -42.22
N SER A 2 -53.86 -41.17 -41.74
CA SER A 2 -54.85 -40.48 -42.60
C SER A 2 -54.27 -39.50 -43.64
N VAL A 3 -53.35 -38.60 -43.25
CA VAL A 3 -52.77 -37.60 -44.17
C VAL A 3 -51.91 -38.25 -45.27
N ARG A 4 -51.22 -39.35 -44.96
CA ARG A 4 -50.42 -40.08 -45.96
C ARG A 4 -51.34 -40.67 -47.04
N GLY A 5 -52.47 -41.24 -46.64
CA GLY A 5 -53.48 -41.75 -47.58
C GLY A 5 -53.97 -40.65 -48.53
N ALA A 6 -54.36 -39.49 -47.99
CA ALA A 6 -54.79 -38.34 -48.78
C ALA A 6 -53.70 -37.85 -49.76
N CYS A 7 -52.42 -37.82 -49.37
CA CYS A 7 -51.34 -37.47 -50.29
C CYS A 7 -51.17 -38.49 -51.42
N VAL A 8 -51.37 -39.78 -51.15
CA VAL A 8 -51.30 -40.82 -52.18
C VAL A 8 -52.45 -40.67 -53.17
N GLU A 9 -53.68 -40.45 -52.68
CA GLU A 9 -54.85 -40.20 -53.51
C GLU A 9 -54.68 -38.95 -54.38
N MET A 10 -54.13 -37.86 -53.82
CA MET A 10 -53.85 -36.63 -54.55
C MET A 10 -52.83 -36.84 -55.69
N CYS A 11 -51.75 -37.60 -55.46
CA CYS A 11 -50.81 -37.90 -56.54
C CYS A 11 -51.48 -38.73 -57.64
N GLN A 12 -52.32 -39.71 -57.28
CA GLN A 12 -53.08 -40.51 -58.24
C GLN A 12 -54.04 -39.66 -59.06
N SER A 13 -54.79 -38.74 -58.42
CA SER A 13 -55.73 -37.86 -59.12
C SER A 13 -54.99 -36.94 -60.09
N PHE A 14 -53.87 -36.33 -59.69
CA PHE A 14 -53.08 -35.47 -60.57
C PHE A 14 -52.55 -36.21 -61.82
N HIS A 15 -52.14 -37.47 -61.68
CA HIS A 15 -51.69 -38.24 -62.83
C HIS A 15 -52.84 -38.61 -63.78
N SER A 16 -54.00 -38.99 -63.23
CA SER A 16 -55.22 -39.24 -64.02
C SER A 16 -55.74 -37.99 -64.73
N ASP A 17 -55.68 -36.85 -64.06
CA ASP A 17 -56.08 -35.56 -64.62
C ASP A 17 -55.13 -35.15 -65.75
N ALA A 18 -53.82 -35.36 -65.58
CA ALA A 18 -52.83 -35.13 -66.63
C ALA A 18 -53.10 -36.00 -67.88
N ASN A 19 -53.52 -37.25 -67.70
CA ASN A 19 -53.93 -38.12 -68.81
C ASN A 19 -55.17 -37.57 -69.54
N THR A 20 -56.16 -37.11 -68.77
CA THR A 20 -57.39 -36.53 -69.33
C THR A 20 -57.09 -35.23 -70.10
N LEU A 21 -56.22 -34.38 -69.55
CA LEU A 21 -55.75 -33.16 -70.20
C LEU A 21 -54.93 -33.46 -71.47
N ALA A 22 -54.12 -34.51 -71.48
CA ALA A 22 -53.36 -34.91 -72.66
C ALA A 22 -54.26 -35.28 -73.85
N VAL A 23 -55.38 -35.98 -73.58
CA VAL A 23 -56.39 -36.29 -74.60
C VAL A 23 -57.04 -35.01 -75.13
N ARG A 24 -57.41 -34.09 -74.23
CA ARG A 24 -57.99 -32.80 -74.61
C ARG A 24 -57.03 -31.96 -75.46
N PHE A 25 -55.76 -31.88 -75.06
CA PHE A 25 -54.70 -31.17 -75.76
C PHE A 25 -54.49 -31.69 -77.19
N LYS A 26 -54.55 -33.01 -77.38
CA LYS A 26 -54.52 -33.63 -78.72
C LYS A 26 -55.72 -33.23 -79.57
N ASN A 27 -56.92 -33.18 -78.99
CA ASN A 27 -58.14 -32.86 -79.73
C ASN A 27 -58.19 -31.40 -80.17
N GLU A 28 -57.81 -30.47 -79.28
CA GLU A 28 -57.89 -29.03 -79.52
C GLU A 28 -56.72 -28.51 -80.36
N LEU A 29 -55.48 -28.89 -80.02
CA LEU A 29 -54.27 -28.32 -80.60
C LEU A 29 -53.54 -29.26 -81.55
N ARG A 30 -54.07 -30.49 -81.76
CA ARG A 30 -53.45 -31.53 -82.61
C ARG A 30 -52.02 -31.90 -82.22
N ARG A 31 -51.61 -31.62 -80.98
CA ARG A 31 -50.30 -31.96 -80.41
C ARG A 31 -50.44 -33.10 -79.40
N ILE A 32 -49.55 -34.10 -79.47
CA ILE A 32 -49.58 -35.25 -78.58
C ILE A 32 -48.64 -35.03 -77.40
N TYR A 33 -49.14 -35.26 -76.19
CA TYR A 33 -48.34 -35.37 -74.97
C TYR A 33 -48.46 -36.79 -74.43
N TYR A 34 -47.33 -37.41 -74.08
CA TYR A 34 -47.28 -38.76 -73.54
C TYR A 34 -47.07 -38.70 -72.04
N SER A 35 -48.04 -39.22 -71.29
CA SER A 35 -47.90 -39.46 -69.86
C SER A 35 -47.51 -40.92 -69.65
N THR A 36 -46.40 -41.14 -68.94
CA THR A 36 -45.82 -42.46 -68.72
C THR A 36 -45.78 -42.78 -67.22
N PRO A 37 -45.73 -44.07 -66.84
CA PRO A 37 -45.50 -44.46 -65.45
C PRO A 37 -44.22 -43.86 -64.87
N THR A 38 -43.19 -43.62 -65.70
CA THR A 38 -41.95 -42.93 -65.29
C THR A 38 -42.23 -41.51 -64.81
N SER A 39 -43.06 -40.75 -65.54
CA SER A 39 -43.49 -39.40 -65.14
C SER A 39 -44.26 -39.39 -63.81
N PHE A 40 -45.00 -40.47 -63.51
CA PHE A 40 -45.66 -40.63 -62.21
C PHE A 40 -44.67 -40.89 -61.06
N LEU A 41 -43.65 -41.73 -61.30
CA LEU A 41 -42.59 -41.97 -60.32
C LEU A 41 -41.78 -40.69 -60.05
N GLU A 42 -41.51 -39.90 -61.09
CA GLU A 42 -40.88 -38.58 -60.97
C GLU A 42 -41.73 -37.64 -60.11
N LEU A 43 -43.05 -37.56 -60.34
CA LEU A 43 -43.98 -36.77 -59.50
C LEU A 43 -43.88 -37.14 -58.02
N ILE A 44 -43.90 -38.44 -57.71
CA ILE A 44 -43.77 -38.93 -56.32
C ILE A 44 -42.42 -38.53 -55.73
N GLN A 45 -41.34 -38.67 -56.50
CA GLN A 45 -39.99 -38.32 -56.05
C GLN A 45 -39.86 -36.82 -55.77
N THR A 46 -40.34 -35.96 -56.68
CA THR A 46 -40.35 -34.51 -56.49
C THR A 46 -41.20 -34.11 -55.29
N PHE A 47 -42.38 -34.70 -55.11
CA PHE A 47 -43.22 -34.43 -53.94
C PHE A 47 -42.51 -34.81 -52.63
N LYS A 48 -41.87 -35.98 -52.57
CA LYS A 48 -41.11 -36.42 -51.39
C LYS A 48 -39.96 -35.45 -51.07
N GLN A 49 -39.23 -35.00 -52.09
CA GLN A 49 -38.14 -34.04 -51.91
C GLN A 49 -38.67 -32.71 -51.38
N LEU A 50 -39.67 -32.13 -52.05
CA LEU A 50 -40.25 -30.84 -51.67
C LEU A 50 -40.84 -30.88 -50.25
N LEU A 51 -41.54 -31.96 -49.89
CA LEU A 51 -42.07 -32.15 -48.55
C LEU A 51 -40.94 -32.19 -47.50
N GLY A 52 -39.83 -32.86 -47.80
CA GLY A 52 -38.64 -32.89 -46.96
C GLY A 52 -38.05 -31.49 -46.74
N GLU A 53 -37.88 -30.71 -47.81
CA GLU A 53 -37.36 -29.34 -47.74
C GLU A 53 -38.27 -28.41 -46.94
N LYS A 54 -39.60 -28.47 -47.17
CA LYS A 54 -40.57 -27.66 -46.42
C LYS A 54 -40.61 -28.05 -44.95
N ARG A 55 -40.58 -29.34 -44.62
CA ARG A 55 -40.50 -29.81 -43.23
C ARG A 55 -39.22 -29.33 -42.55
N LYS A 56 -38.07 -29.42 -43.22
CA LYS A 56 -36.80 -28.91 -42.68
C LYS A 56 -36.90 -27.42 -42.38
N THR A 57 -37.41 -26.62 -43.33
CA THR A 57 -37.60 -25.18 -43.17
C THR A 57 -38.46 -24.84 -41.95
N ILE A 58 -39.63 -25.50 -41.84
CA ILE A 58 -40.56 -25.29 -40.71
C ILE A 58 -39.92 -25.74 -39.40
N SER A 59 -39.24 -26.88 -39.38
CA SER A 59 -38.57 -27.40 -38.19
C SER A 59 -37.46 -26.47 -37.69
N THR A 60 -36.66 -25.93 -38.60
CA THR A 60 -35.63 -24.95 -38.26
C THR A 60 -36.24 -23.66 -37.71
N LEU A 61 -37.33 -23.18 -38.31
CA LEU A 61 -38.02 -21.98 -37.83
C LEU A 61 -38.63 -22.20 -36.44
N LYS A 62 -39.28 -23.36 -36.23
CA LYS A 62 -39.81 -23.78 -34.93
C LYS A 62 -38.71 -23.80 -33.87
N SER A 63 -37.59 -24.45 -34.14
CA SER A 63 -36.46 -24.53 -33.22
C SER A 63 -35.91 -23.15 -32.85
N LYS A 64 -35.83 -22.21 -33.81
CA LYS A 64 -35.43 -20.82 -33.52
C LYS A 64 -36.38 -20.14 -32.54
N TYR A 65 -37.69 -20.31 -32.72
CA TYR A 65 -38.68 -19.74 -31.80
C TYR A 65 -38.65 -20.40 -30.43
N GLU A 66 -38.48 -21.73 -30.35
CA GLU A 66 -38.37 -22.45 -29.07
C GLU A 66 -37.16 -21.96 -28.27
N VAL A 67 -35.99 -21.84 -28.92
CA VAL A 67 -34.78 -21.28 -28.29
C VAL A 67 -34.99 -19.82 -27.89
N GLY A 68 -35.62 -19.02 -28.74
CA GLY A 68 -35.94 -17.62 -28.42
C GLY A 68 -36.84 -17.49 -27.19
N LEU A 69 -37.88 -18.33 -27.11
CA LEU A 69 -38.79 -18.36 -25.97
C LEU A 69 -38.08 -18.78 -24.68
N GLU A 70 -37.25 -19.84 -24.75
CA GLU A 70 -36.43 -20.29 -23.63
C GLU A 70 -35.54 -19.15 -23.09
N LYS A 71 -34.86 -18.43 -23.99
CA LYS A 71 -34.02 -17.29 -23.62
C LYS A 71 -34.81 -16.16 -22.96
N LEU A 72 -36.02 -15.87 -23.44
CA LEU A 72 -36.89 -14.88 -22.80
C LEU A 72 -37.26 -15.30 -21.39
N THR A 73 -37.67 -16.56 -21.19
CA THR A 73 -38.01 -17.08 -19.86
C THR A 73 -36.81 -17.06 -18.90
N THR A 74 -35.62 -17.47 -19.35
CA THR A 74 -34.40 -17.41 -18.51
C THR A 74 -34.05 -15.97 -18.14
N THR A 75 -34.20 -15.04 -19.08
CA THR A 75 -33.93 -13.61 -18.84
C THR A 75 -34.94 -13.04 -17.85
N GLU A 76 -36.21 -13.39 -17.98
CA GLU A 76 -37.27 -12.98 -17.05
C GLU A 76 -36.94 -13.43 -15.61
N GLN A 77 -36.58 -14.70 -15.42
CA GLN A 77 -36.15 -15.24 -14.12
C GLN A 77 -34.92 -14.51 -13.56
N SER A 78 -33.94 -14.21 -14.42
CA SER A 78 -32.74 -13.47 -14.02
C SER A 78 -33.08 -12.04 -13.57
N VAL A 79 -33.98 -11.37 -14.29
CA VAL A 79 -34.45 -10.02 -13.96
C VAL A 79 -35.25 -10.02 -12.66
N GLU A 80 -36.06 -11.03 -12.41
CA GLU A 80 -36.78 -11.19 -11.14
C GLU A 80 -35.81 -11.36 -9.96
N GLY A 81 -34.78 -12.20 -10.11
CA GLY A 81 -33.70 -12.32 -9.12
C GLY A 81 -33.00 -10.98 -8.84
N MET A 82 -32.59 -10.26 -9.89
CA MET A 82 -31.96 -8.93 -9.74
C MET A 82 -32.88 -7.92 -9.04
N LYS A 83 -34.20 -7.96 -9.28
CA LYS A 83 -35.17 -7.10 -8.58
C LYS A 83 -35.20 -7.40 -7.09
N HIS A 84 -35.20 -8.67 -6.70
CA HIS A 84 -35.13 -9.06 -5.29
C HIS A 84 -33.84 -8.56 -4.63
N ASP A 85 -32.70 -8.71 -5.31
CA ASP A 85 -31.41 -8.23 -4.80
C ASP A 85 -31.40 -6.70 -4.61
N LEU A 86 -31.94 -5.94 -5.57
CA LEU A 86 -32.07 -4.49 -5.45
C LEU A 86 -32.95 -4.09 -4.26
N ILE A 87 -34.10 -4.75 -4.07
CA ILE A 87 -34.98 -4.49 -2.93
C ILE A 87 -34.26 -4.79 -1.60
N ALA A 88 -33.46 -5.86 -1.54
CA ALA A 88 -32.70 -6.23 -0.36
C ALA A 88 -31.50 -5.31 -0.08
N LEU A 89 -30.87 -4.76 -1.12
CA LEU A 89 -29.73 -3.83 -1.01
C LEU A 89 -30.15 -2.41 -0.66
N GLN A 90 -31.33 -1.96 -1.11
CA GLN A 90 -31.86 -0.62 -0.84
C GLN A 90 -31.78 -0.20 0.65
N PRO A 91 -32.30 -0.99 1.63
CA PRO A 91 -32.23 -0.60 3.04
C PRO A 91 -30.80 -0.60 3.58
N LYS A 92 -29.95 -1.53 3.13
CA LYS A 92 -28.53 -1.59 3.53
C LYS A 92 -27.77 -0.34 3.06
N LEU A 93 -28.05 0.11 1.84
CA LEU A 93 -27.45 1.34 1.29
C LEU A 93 -27.87 2.57 2.10
N VAL A 94 -29.16 2.69 2.44
CA VAL A 94 -29.66 3.79 3.27
C VAL A 94 -29.01 3.79 4.66
N ALA A 95 -28.91 2.62 5.30
CA ALA A 95 -28.24 2.49 6.60
C ALA A 95 -26.76 2.89 6.51
N LYS A 96 -26.03 2.39 5.51
CA LYS A 96 -24.60 2.72 5.32
C LYS A 96 -24.37 4.18 4.97
N ASN A 97 -25.21 4.79 4.14
CA ASN A 97 -25.13 6.23 3.86
C ASN A 97 -25.35 7.06 5.12
N LYS A 98 -26.26 6.64 6.02
CA LYS A 98 -26.45 7.30 7.31
C LYS A 98 -25.20 7.18 8.19
N GLU A 99 -24.64 5.97 8.32
CA GLU A 99 -23.40 5.74 9.09
C GLU A 99 -22.22 6.58 8.54
N VAL A 100 -22.06 6.64 7.21
CA VAL A 100 -21.02 7.47 6.57
C VAL A 100 -21.27 8.96 6.84
N GLY A 101 -22.52 9.41 6.80
CA GLY A 101 -22.88 10.79 7.15
C GLY A 101 -22.51 11.15 8.59
N GLU A 102 -22.81 10.27 9.54
CA GLU A 102 -22.44 10.44 10.96
C GLU A 102 -20.92 10.47 11.16
N MET A 103 -20.21 9.54 10.51
CA MET A 103 -18.74 9.48 10.55
C MET A 103 -18.09 10.73 9.96
N MET A 104 -18.64 11.27 8.87
CA MET A 104 -18.13 12.48 8.24
C MET A 104 -18.21 13.70 9.17
N VAL A 105 -19.25 13.79 10.01
CA VAL A 105 -19.38 14.86 11.01
C VAL A 105 -18.24 14.75 12.04
N VAL A 106 -18.00 13.56 12.58
CA VAL A 106 -16.93 13.31 13.55
C VAL A 106 -15.55 13.63 12.96
N VAL A 107 -15.28 13.16 11.74
CA VAL A 107 -14.00 13.41 11.05
C VAL A 107 -13.78 14.92 10.83
N ASN A 108 -14.81 15.66 10.45
CA ASN A 108 -14.69 17.12 10.30
C ASN A 108 -14.40 17.81 11.64
N GLU A 109 -15.05 17.41 12.73
CA GLU A 109 -14.77 17.95 14.06
C GLU A 109 -13.34 17.62 14.54
N GLU A 110 -12.90 16.38 14.36
CA GLU A 110 -11.55 15.94 14.72
C GLU A 110 -10.48 16.59 13.85
N SER A 111 -10.74 16.81 12.56
CA SER A 111 -9.83 17.51 11.66
C SER A 111 -9.59 18.95 12.11
N VAL A 112 -10.65 19.67 12.50
CA VAL A 112 -10.53 21.04 13.04
C VAL A 112 -9.73 21.06 14.34
N LYS A 113 -9.93 20.08 15.23
CA LYS A 113 -9.14 19.96 16.48
C LYS A 113 -7.68 19.65 16.17
N THR A 114 -7.42 18.73 15.25
CA THR A 114 -6.07 18.30 14.86
C THR A 114 -5.29 19.44 14.24
N GLU A 115 -5.90 20.27 13.38
CA GLU A 115 -5.22 21.41 12.78
C GLU A 115 -4.81 22.45 13.83
N LYS A 116 -5.65 22.72 14.83
CA LYS A 116 -5.29 23.59 15.97
C LYS A 116 -4.12 23.03 16.78
N VAL A 117 -4.13 21.73 17.07
CA VAL A 117 -3.02 21.09 17.79
C VAL A 117 -1.74 21.13 16.97
N LYS A 118 -1.83 20.88 15.66
CA LYS A 118 -0.69 20.94 14.74
C LYS A 118 -0.04 22.32 14.70
N GLU A 119 -0.83 23.39 14.71
CA GLU A 119 -0.31 24.76 14.76
C GLU A 119 0.48 25.03 16.05
N VAL A 120 -0.04 24.58 17.20
CA VAL A 120 0.65 24.71 18.50
C VAL A 120 1.94 23.88 18.52
N VAL A 121 1.87 22.61 18.09
CA VAL A 121 3.04 21.72 18.07
C VAL A 121 4.12 22.24 17.13
N ALA A 122 3.77 22.80 15.98
CA ALA A 122 4.73 23.40 15.05
C ALA A 122 5.45 24.61 15.67
N SER A 123 4.73 25.43 16.45
CA SER A 123 5.34 26.54 17.20
C SER A 123 6.29 26.02 18.29
N ASP A 124 5.85 25.04 19.08
CA ASP A 124 6.66 24.47 20.16
C ASP A 124 7.90 23.73 19.63
N GLU A 125 7.78 23.04 18.50
CA GLU A 125 8.89 22.37 17.80
C GLU A 125 9.93 23.39 17.33
N ALA A 126 9.51 24.54 16.78
CA ALA A 126 10.44 25.59 16.37
C ALA A 126 11.24 26.13 17.58
N VAL A 127 10.57 26.38 18.71
CA VAL A 127 11.22 26.86 19.93
C VAL A 127 12.16 25.80 20.51
N ALA A 128 11.72 24.54 20.58
CA ALA A 128 12.54 23.44 21.08
C ALA A 128 13.76 23.18 20.19
N SER A 129 13.60 23.26 18.86
CA SER A 129 14.69 23.12 17.89
C SER A 129 15.72 24.24 18.02
N GLU A 130 15.27 25.49 18.22
CA GLU A 130 16.20 26.61 18.46
C GLU A 130 16.95 26.45 19.79
N ALA A 131 16.25 26.05 20.86
CA ALA A 131 16.88 25.79 22.15
C ALA A 131 17.89 24.63 22.09
N ALA A 132 17.55 23.54 21.39
CA ALA A 132 18.44 22.41 21.17
C ALA A 132 19.68 22.82 20.34
N ARG A 133 19.51 23.67 19.32
CA ARG A 133 20.61 24.22 18.53
C ARG A 133 21.58 25.03 19.41
N LYS A 134 21.06 25.94 20.24
CA LYS A 134 21.87 26.73 21.17
C LYS A 134 22.59 25.86 22.21
N ALA A 135 21.92 24.84 22.74
CA ALA A 135 22.53 23.91 23.70
C ALA A 135 23.65 23.08 23.06
N ASN A 136 23.47 22.63 21.81
CA ASN A 136 24.50 21.93 21.06
C ASN A 136 25.68 22.84 20.72
N GLU A 137 25.45 24.09 20.33
CA GLU A 137 26.53 25.08 20.10
C GLU A 137 27.38 25.26 21.37
N ILE A 138 26.75 25.48 22.53
CA ILE A 138 27.48 25.61 23.81
C ILE A 138 28.25 24.32 24.14
N LYS A 139 27.62 23.16 23.91
CA LYS A 139 28.27 21.87 24.16
C LYS A 139 29.50 21.69 23.28
N GLU A 140 29.41 21.97 21.98
CA GLU A 140 30.51 21.85 21.03
C GLU A 140 31.66 22.80 21.38
N ASP A 141 31.35 24.04 21.76
CA ASP A 141 32.35 25.02 22.22
C ASP A 141 33.09 24.51 23.48
N CYS A 142 32.35 24.01 24.48
CA CYS A 142 32.96 23.45 25.69
C CYS A 142 33.75 22.16 25.43
N GLU A 143 33.27 21.27 24.56
CA GLU A 143 33.99 20.04 24.19
C GLU A 143 35.28 20.37 23.45
N LYS A 144 35.29 21.41 22.62
CA LYS A 144 36.50 21.90 21.97
C LYS A 144 37.53 22.38 23.00
N ASP A 145 37.16 23.28 23.90
CA ASP A 145 38.05 23.79 24.95
C ASP A 145 38.59 22.64 25.83
N LEU A 146 37.73 21.68 26.17
CA LEU A 146 38.13 20.50 26.92
C LEU A 146 39.12 19.62 26.14
N SER A 147 38.89 19.43 24.84
CA SER A 147 39.78 18.63 23.98
C SER A 147 41.16 19.26 23.80
N GLU A 148 41.27 20.59 23.86
CA GLU A 148 42.54 21.31 23.86
C GLU A 148 43.26 21.19 25.21
N ALA A 149 42.52 21.22 26.33
CA ALA A 149 43.10 21.13 27.67
C ALA A 149 43.50 19.71 28.10
N MET A 150 42.77 18.68 27.67
CA MET A 150 43.00 17.28 28.06
C MET A 150 44.40 16.74 27.71
N PRO A 151 45.01 17.02 26.54
CA PRO A 151 46.37 16.62 26.23
C PRO A 151 47.39 17.17 27.22
N ALA A 152 47.32 18.47 27.53
CA ALA A 152 48.23 19.10 28.48
C ALA A 152 48.12 18.50 29.89
N LEU A 153 46.89 18.17 30.32
CA LEU A 153 46.66 17.49 31.60
C LEU A 153 47.21 16.06 31.59
N ASN A 154 46.95 15.28 30.55
CA ASN A 154 47.42 13.90 30.43
C ASN A 154 48.95 13.83 30.34
N ASP A 155 49.58 14.77 29.66
CA ASP A 155 51.03 14.88 29.60
C ASP A 155 51.62 15.25 30.97
N ALA A 156 50.98 16.15 31.71
CA ALA A 156 51.36 16.47 33.08
C ALA A 156 51.19 15.27 34.03
N LEU A 157 50.11 14.48 33.90
CA LEU A 157 49.90 13.25 34.67
C LEU A 157 50.96 12.18 34.35
N LYS A 158 51.28 11.97 33.07
CA LYS A 158 52.37 11.06 32.66
C LYS A 158 53.72 11.49 33.21
N ALA A 159 54.01 12.80 33.19
CA ALA A 159 55.24 13.33 33.78
C ALA A 159 55.28 13.08 35.30
N LEU A 160 54.15 13.21 36.00
CA LEU A 160 54.05 12.87 37.42
C LEU A 160 54.28 11.37 37.67
N ASP A 161 53.72 10.49 36.84
CA ASP A 161 53.90 9.02 36.96
C ASP A 161 55.35 8.57 36.73
N THR A 162 56.20 9.39 36.09
CA THR A 162 57.64 9.11 35.98
C THR A 162 58.45 9.42 37.24
N LEU A 163 57.87 10.11 38.23
CA LEU A 163 58.54 10.40 39.49
C LEU A 163 58.62 9.16 40.37
N SER A 164 59.83 8.81 40.77
CA SER A 164 60.06 7.72 41.70
C SER A 164 59.93 8.18 43.16
N SER A 165 59.52 7.28 44.05
CA SER A 165 59.42 7.54 45.50
C SER A 165 60.75 7.99 46.14
N LYS A 166 61.88 7.66 45.50
CA LYS A 166 63.22 8.09 45.91
C LYS A 166 63.44 9.58 45.67
N GLU A 167 63.11 10.09 44.49
CA GLU A 167 63.25 11.52 44.15
C GLU A 167 62.35 12.42 45.03
N ILE A 168 61.16 11.95 45.38
CA ILE A 168 60.27 12.64 46.32
C ILE A 168 60.87 12.68 47.74
N SER A 169 61.51 11.58 48.16
CA SER A 169 62.17 11.50 49.47
C SER A 169 63.40 12.42 49.56
N GLU A 170 64.12 12.63 48.45
CA GLU A 170 65.24 13.58 48.37
C GLU A 170 64.78 15.03 48.52
N ILE A 171 63.67 15.41 47.88
CA ILE A 171 63.08 16.75 48.04
C ILE A 171 62.64 16.99 49.49
N LYS A 172 62.04 15.98 50.15
CA LYS A 172 61.63 16.05 51.56
C LYS A 172 62.82 16.21 52.53
N ALA A 173 63.99 15.70 52.17
CA ALA A 173 65.19 15.77 53.00
C ALA A 173 65.96 17.11 52.89
N MET A 174 65.59 18.00 51.96
CA MET A 174 66.25 19.30 51.79
C MET A 174 65.92 20.26 52.94
N LYS A 175 66.97 20.74 53.65
CA LYS A 175 66.82 21.72 54.74
C LYS A 175 66.43 23.12 54.24
N SER A 176 66.84 23.48 53.02
CA SER A 176 66.45 24.73 52.34
C SER A 176 66.28 24.45 50.86
N PRO A 177 65.03 24.38 50.33
CA PRO A 177 64.79 24.08 48.93
C PRO A 177 65.17 25.29 48.04
N PRO A 178 65.72 25.04 46.83
CA PRO A 178 65.94 26.07 45.83
C PRO A 178 64.64 26.82 45.46
N GLY A 179 64.76 28.09 45.05
CA GLY A 179 63.62 28.97 44.74
C GLY A 179 62.52 28.34 43.87
N PRO A 180 62.84 27.67 42.74
CA PRO A 180 61.83 27.02 41.90
C PRO A 180 61.05 25.91 42.62
N VAL A 181 61.72 25.09 43.43
CA VAL A 181 61.11 23.99 44.19
C VAL A 181 60.15 24.56 45.25
N ARG A 182 60.55 25.63 45.93
CA ARG A 182 59.73 26.32 46.92
C ARG A 182 58.44 26.87 46.32
N ILE A 183 58.51 27.47 45.13
CA ILE A 183 57.35 28.05 44.45
C ILE A 183 56.36 26.95 44.01
N VAL A 184 56.86 25.87 43.40
CA VAL A 184 56.01 24.75 42.94
C VAL A 184 55.32 24.05 44.12
N LEU A 185 56.04 23.74 45.20
CA LEU A 185 55.43 23.12 46.39
C LEU A 185 54.48 24.07 47.12
N THR A 186 54.74 25.37 47.13
CA THR A 186 53.80 26.36 47.66
C THR A 186 52.49 26.35 46.87
N ALA A 187 52.55 26.34 45.53
CA ALA A 187 51.38 26.24 44.67
C ALA A 187 50.59 24.94 44.92
N VAL A 188 51.27 23.81 45.05
CA VAL A 188 50.61 22.51 45.37
C VAL A 188 49.96 22.53 46.75
N CYS A 189 50.61 23.11 47.76
CA CYS A 189 50.04 23.22 49.11
C CYS A 189 48.78 24.08 49.13
N ILE A 190 48.77 25.19 48.37
CA ILE A 190 47.61 26.06 48.20
C ILE A 190 46.48 25.30 47.48
N LEU A 191 46.76 24.61 46.37
CA LEU A 191 45.77 23.83 45.61
C LEU A 191 45.18 22.67 46.43
N ARG A 192 45.97 22.05 47.33
CA ARG A 192 45.50 21.03 48.27
C ARG A 192 44.86 21.60 49.55
N GLY A 193 44.81 22.92 49.71
CA GLY A 193 44.16 23.60 50.84
C GLY A 193 44.93 23.57 52.16
N PHE A 194 46.25 23.32 52.14
CA PHE A 194 47.08 23.38 53.34
C PHE A 194 47.36 24.82 53.74
N LYS A 195 47.22 25.13 55.04
CA LYS A 195 47.45 26.48 55.57
C LYS A 195 48.95 26.78 55.69
N PRO A 196 49.37 28.03 55.44
CA PRO A 196 50.75 28.44 55.65
C PRO A 196 51.11 28.47 57.13
N VAL A 197 52.39 28.32 57.41
CA VAL A 197 52.98 28.52 58.73
C VAL A 197 53.77 29.83 58.69
N ARG A 198 53.54 30.72 59.66
CA ARG A 198 54.28 31.99 59.73
C ARG A 198 55.69 31.76 60.24
N VAL A 199 56.68 32.01 59.39
CA VAL A 199 58.11 31.84 59.69
C VAL A 199 58.84 33.18 59.49
N LYS A 200 59.94 33.38 60.22
CA LYS A 200 60.75 34.61 60.16
C LYS A 200 61.83 34.46 59.10
N ASP A 201 61.86 35.37 58.12
CA ASP A 201 62.84 35.36 57.02
C ASP A 201 64.22 35.88 57.47
N GLU A 202 65.28 35.66 56.68
CA GLU A 202 66.68 36.05 56.99
C GLU A 202 66.86 37.57 57.22
N SER A 203 65.89 38.38 56.77
CA SER A 203 65.81 39.84 57.01
C SER A 203 64.88 40.25 58.16
N GLY A 204 64.40 39.30 58.96
CA GLY A 204 63.66 39.55 60.21
C GLY A 204 62.16 39.86 60.09
N LYS A 205 61.58 39.82 58.88
CA LYS A 205 60.12 39.96 58.64
C LYS A 205 59.40 38.61 58.73
N MET A 206 58.15 38.61 59.23
CA MET A 206 57.30 37.42 59.26
C MET A 206 56.65 37.20 57.90
N VAL A 207 56.94 36.06 57.27
CA VAL A 207 56.43 35.68 55.95
C VAL A 207 55.65 34.37 56.09
N ASP A 208 54.57 34.24 55.32
CA ASP A 208 53.76 33.04 55.28
C ASP A 208 54.50 31.97 54.45
N ASP A 209 55.03 30.94 55.10
CA ASP A 209 55.80 29.86 54.48
C ASP A 209 54.99 28.56 54.44
N TYR A 210 54.90 27.97 53.25
CA TYR A 210 54.17 26.72 53.02
C TYR A 210 55.07 25.49 53.11
N TRP A 211 56.40 25.66 53.21
CA TRP A 211 57.36 24.55 53.27
C TRP A 211 57.16 23.61 54.46
N PRO A 212 56.89 24.09 55.70
CA PRO A 212 56.63 23.19 56.84
C PRO A 212 55.35 22.35 56.66
N SER A 213 54.40 22.84 55.87
CA SER A 213 53.15 22.14 55.56
C SER A 213 53.27 21.17 54.39
N ALA A 214 54.32 21.29 53.56
CA ALA A 214 54.52 20.50 52.35
C ALA A 214 54.98 19.05 52.58
N GLY A 215 55.43 18.72 53.81
CA GLY A 215 55.88 17.37 54.18
C GLY A 215 54.79 16.43 54.73
N LYS A 216 53.55 16.92 54.84
CA LYS A 216 52.35 16.18 55.26
C LYS A 216 51.63 15.57 54.07
#